data_AF-A0A533V526-F1
#
_entry.id   AF-A0A533V526-F1
#
_cell.length_a   1.000
_cell.length_b   1.000
_cell.length_c   1.000
_cell.angle_alpha   90.00
_cell.angle_beta   90.00
_cell.angle_gamma   90.00
#
_symmetry.space_group_name_H-M   'P 1'
#
loop_
_entity.id
_entity.type
_entity.pdbx_description
1 polymer ?
#
loop_
_entity_poly.entity_id
_entity_poly.type
_entity_poly.pdbx_seq_one_letter_code
_entity_poly.pdbx_strand_id
1 'polypeptide(L)'
;MDYSNYFAIVYDYKKKEIGTDERSILLRVINNVDLSSQIGSYFKLRDKTQLGDTSSISKLISSKLLVEKKGLILRGMRKYQLTSTGLFYLMSETVSYPPYLLKKYSDDPILLTLLYQYFEEDTIESSTARFYSMVTQYLKQCCRITLNWLEDTQNSNEEHKKKLMNDLMFELKLNAKLLAFRIMIMYSESNILSLTPKSTTGDPDVAYYEIESQMKEILSKDKKFIDLLQKINGEFKEGYKEFSSSN
;
A
#
# COMPACT_ATOMS: atom_id res chain seq x y z
N MET A 1 -4.89 2.81 18.20
CA MET A 1 -4.30 2.19 17.01
C MET A 1 -3.49 1.01 17.49
N ASP A 2 -3.80 -0.19 17.00
CA ASP A 2 -3.12 -1.42 17.35
C ASP A 2 -2.18 -1.82 16.20
N TYR A 3 -0.89 -1.90 16.48
CA TYR A 3 0.14 -2.31 15.52
C TYR A 3 0.65 -3.73 15.79
N SER A 4 0.06 -4.46 16.75
CA SER A 4 0.59 -5.75 17.21
C SER A 4 0.67 -6.79 16.08
N ASN A 5 -0.38 -6.90 15.27
CA ASN A 5 -0.41 -7.81 14.12
C ASN A 5 0.57 -7.39 13.02
N TYR A 6 0.69 -6.08 12.77
CA TYR A 6 1.68 -5.53 11.84
C TYR A 6 3.10 -5.90 12.27
N PHE A 7 3.44 -5.68 13.55
CA PHE A 7 4.73 -6.02 14.11
C PHE A 7 5.00 -7.51 14.09
N ALA A 8 4.03 -8.36 14.41
CA ALA A 8 4.20 -9.80 14.30
C ALA A 8 4.60 -10.26 12.88
N ILE A 9 4.15 -9.55 11.84
CA ILE A 9 4.50 -9.84 10.45
C ILE A 9 5.87 -9.28 10.07
N VAL A 10 6.17 -8.04 10.47
CA VAL A 10 7.41 -7.37 10.03
C VAL A 10 8.62 -7.68 10.91
N TYR A 11 8.44 -8.12 12.16
CA TYR A 11 9.53 -8.32 13.13
C TYR A 11 10.60 -9.30 12.61
N ASP A 12 10.18 -10.38 11.95
CA ASP A 12 11.10 -11.37 11.34
C ASP A 12 11.33 -11.13 9.84
N TYR A 13 10.89 -9.98 9.32
CA TYR A 13 11.08 -9.67 7.92
C TYR A 13 12.57 -9.51 7.61
N LYS A 14 13.01 -10.22 6.57
CA LYS A 14 14.33 -10.07 5.99
C LYS A 14 14.15 -9.66 4.55
N LYS A 15 14.71 -8.51 4.18
CA LYS A 15 14.70 -8.02 2.80
C LYS A 15 15.17 -9.12 1.86
N LYS A 16 14.38 -9.39 0.82
CA LYS A 16 14.62 -10.48 -0.13
C LYS A 16 15.18 -9.92 -1.41
N GLU A 17 16.31 -10.46 -1.85
CA GLU A 17 16.79 -10.27 -3.21
C GLU A 17 16.10 -11.28 -4.13
N ILE A 18 15.26 -10.76 -5.02
CA ILE A 18 14.62 -11.56 -6.07
C ILE A 18 15.15 -11.12 -7.43
N GLY A 19 15.34 -12.10 -8.32
CA GLY A 19 15.82 -11.91 -9.67
C GLY A 19 14.72 -11.39 -10.61
N THR A 20 15.09 -11.21 -11.88
CA THR A 20 14.19 -10.73 -12.94
C THR A 20 12.97 -11.62 -13.13
N ASP A 21 13.17 -12.94 -13.07
CA ASP A 21 12.14 -13.94 -13.36
C ASP A 21 11.10 -13.97 -12.23
N GLU A 22 11.56 -13.94 -10.98
CA GLU A 22 10.70 -13.79 -9.80
C GLU A 22 9.86 -12.49 -9.84
N ARG A 23 10.47 -11.36 -10.25
CA ARG A 23 9.75 -10.09 -10.39
C ARG A 23 8.66 -10.18 -11.46
N SER A 24 8.96 -10.80 -12.60
CA SER A 24 7.99 -11.01 -13.68
C SER A 24 6.80 -11.84 -13.20
N ILE A 25 7.04 -12.91 -12.44
CA ILE A 25 5.99 -13.74 -11.85
C ILE A 25 5.15 -12.94 -10.86
N LEU A 26 5.77 -12.16 -9.96
CA LEU A 26 5.04 -11.31 -9.03
C LEU A 26 4.12 -10.33 -9.77
N LEU A 27 4.61 -9.66 -10.83
CA LEU A 27 3.80 -8.75 -11.64
C LEU A 27 2.61 -9.47 -12.29
N ARG A 28 2.77 -10.71 -12.77
CA ARG A 28 1.65 -11.50 -13.31
C ARG A 28 0.62 -11.82 -12.22
N VAL A 29 1.06 -12.21 -11.02
CA VAL A 29 0.16 -12.49 -9.88
C VAL A 29 -0.59 -11.22 -9.44
N ILE A 30 0.10 -10.08 -9.40
CA ILE A 30 -0.47 -8.78 -9.06
C ILE A 30 -1.56 -8.41 -10.04
N ASN A 31 -1.29 -8.56 -11.35
CA ASN A 31 -2.20 -8.26 -12.45
C ASN A 31 -3.31 -9.31 -12.64
N ASN A 32 -3.51 -10.23 -11.67
CA ASN A 32 -4.49 -11.32 -11.75
C ASN A 32 -4.39 -12.15 -13.04
N VAL A 33 -3.20 -12.23 -13.64
CA VAL A 33 -2.97 -13.07 -14.81
C VAL A 33 -2.94 -14.51 -14.33
N ASP A 34 -3.92 -15.31 -14.75
CA ASP A 34 -3.96 -16.74 -14.45
C ASP A 34 -2.70 -17.41 -15.03
N LEU A 35 -1.81 -17.86 -14.14
CA LEU A 35 -0.52 -18.50 -14.49
C LEU A 35 -0.69 -19.91 -15.07
N SER A 36 -1.93 -20.39 -15.17
CA SER A 36 -2.24 -21.77 -15.51
C SER A 36 -2.31 -22.08 -17.01
N SER A 37 -2.34 -21.08 -17.90
CA SER A 37 -2.46 -21.29 -19.36
C SER A 37 -1.13 -21.32 -20.12
N GLN A 38 0.03 -21.24 -19.45
CA GLN A 38 1.33 -21.55 -20.07
C GLN A 38 1.83 -22.97 -19.78
N ILE A 39 1.10 -23.74 -18.97
CA ILE A 39 1.46 -25.12 -18.56
C ILE A 39 0.78 -26.18 -19.45
N GLY A 40 -0.22 -25.82 -20.25
CA GLY A 40 -0.82 -26.75 -21.21
C GLY A 40 -1.51 -26.02 -22.35
N SER A 41 -0.95 -26.15 -23.56
CA SER A 41 -1.51 -25.82 -24.90
C SER A 41 -0.72 -24.84 -25.80
N TYR A 42 0.58 -24.64 -25.58
CA TYR A 42 1.50 -24.22 -26.67
C TYR A 42 2.24 -25.43 -27.27
N PHE A 43 1.52 -26.53 -27.52
CA PHE A 43 2.00 -27.56 -28.44
C PHE A 43 1.82 -27.05 -29.87
N LYS A 44 2.80 -26.24 -30.30
CA LYS A 44 3.53 -26.33 -31.57
C LYS A 44 4.23 -25.00 -31.79
N LEU A 45 5.56 -25.06 -31.81
CA LEU A 45 6.51 -23.98 -32.13
C LEU A 45 6.78 -22.99 -31.00
N ARG A 46 7.59 -23.40 -30.00
CA ARG A 46 8.93 -22.85 -29.75
C ARG A 46 9.57 -23.54 -28.55
N ASP A 47 10.58 -24.35 -28.82
CA ASP A 47 11.45 -24.94 -27.80
C ASP A 47 12.18 -23.83 -27.00
N LYS A 48 12.36 -24.09 -25.69
CA LYS A 48 13.18 -23.38 -24.68
C LYS A 48 12.56 -22.20 -23.91
N THR A 49 11.76 -22.49 -22.86
CA THR A 49 11.76 -21.72 -21.57
C THR A 49 11.01 -22.38 -20.40
N GLN A 50 10.44 -23.59 -20.52
CA GLN A 50 9.56 -24.17 -19.49
C GLN A 50 10.22 -24.60 -18.16
N LEU A 51 11.55 -24.60 -18.03
CA LEU A 51 12.26 -24.99 -16.80
C LEU A 51 12.52 -23.83 -15.80
N GLY A 52 12.27 -22.57 -16.19
CA GLY A 52 12.52 -21.39 -15.35
C GLY A 52 11.38 -21.02 -14.38
N ASP A 53 10.12 -21.22 -14.79
CA ASP A 53 8.98 -20.72 -14.00
C ASP A 53 8.75 -21.52 -12.70
N THR A 54 9.02 -22.83 -12.67
CA THR A 54 8.80 -23.66 -11.48
C THR A 54 9.80 -23.40 -10.36
N SER A 55 11.06 -23.12 -10.69
CA SER A 55 12.11 -22.84 -9.69
C SER A 55 11.91 -21.43 -9.10
N SER A 56 11.60 -20.43 -9.93
CA SER A 56 11.32 -19.07 -9.47
C SER A 56 10.03 -18.98 -8.64
N ILE A 57 8.95 -19.68 -9.02
CA ILE A 57 7.75 -19.80 -8.17
C ILE A 57 8.09 -20.46 -6.83
N SER A 58 8.86 -21.56 -6.85
CA SER A 58 9.27 -22.25 -5.61
C SER A 58 10.11 -21.35 -4.71
N LYS A 59 10.96 -20.50 -5.28
CA LYS A 59 11.75 -19.49 -4.56
C LYS A 59 10.85 -18.39 -3.97
N LEU A 60 9.82 -17.94 -4.68
CA LEU A 60 8.84 -16.97 -4.17
C LEU A 60 8.01 -17.55 -3.01
N ILE A 61 7.67 -18.83 -3.06
CA ILE A 61 6.97 -19.53 -1.97
C ILE A 61 7.92 -19.75 -0.77
N SER A 62 9.14 -20.22 -1.01
CA SER A 62 10.13 -20.46 0.07
C SER A 62 10.58 -19.17 0.75
N SER A 63 10.61 -18.06 0.02
CA SER A 63 10.83 -16.72 0.57
C SER A 63 9.60 -16.12 1.27
N LYS A 64 8.49 -16.87 1.33
CA LYS A 64 7.20 -16.46 1.91
C LYS A 64 6.57 -15.25 1.24
N LEU A 65 6.88 -14.95 -0.02
CA LEU A 65 6.26 -13.85 -0.78
C LEU A 65 4.94 -14.27 -1.44
N LEU A 66 4.83 -15.55 -1.82
CA LEU A 66 3.62 -16.13 -2.40
C LEU A 66 3.15 -17.33 -1.60
N VAL A 67 1.85 -17.58 -1.67
CA VAL A 67 1.23 -18.85 -1.26
C VAL A 67 0.30 -19.35 -2.35
N GLU A 68 0.23 -20.66 -2.50
CA GLU A 68 -0.70 -21.31 -3.42
C GLU A 68 -2.10 -21.37 -2.80
N LYS A 69 -3.10 -20.84 -3.52
CA LYS A 69 -4.52 -20.99 -3.13
C LYS A 69 -4.95 -22.43 -3.43
N LYS A 70 -5.22 -23.20 -2.37
CA LYS A 70 -5.88 -24.51 -2.50
C LYS A 70 -7.35 -24.29 -2.81
N GLY A 71 -7.76 -24.53 -4.05
CA GLY A 71 -9.15 -24.47 -4.49
C GLY A 71 -9.53 -25.71 -5.31
N LEU A 72 -10.82 -26.07 -5.28
CA LEU A 72 -11.44 -27.07 -6.14
C LEU A 72 -11.49 -26.56 -7.59
N ILE A 73 -10.35 -26.46 -8.26
CA ILE A 73 -10.31 -26.08 -9.67
C ILE A 73 -10.10 -27.35 -10.51
N LEU A 74 -11.06 -27.59 -11.40
CA LEU A 74 -10.99 -28.61 -12.44
C LEU A 74 -9.70 -28.40 -13.26
N ARG A 75 -8.88 -29.44 -13.35
CA ARG A 75 -7.72 -29.58 -14.27
C ARG A 75 -6.55 -28.59 -14.04
N GLY A 76 -5.72 -28.86 -13.03
CA GLY A 76 -4.30 -28.46 -13.04
C GLY A 76 -3.98 -26.96 -12.97
N MET A 77 -4.96 -26.08 -12.85
CA MET A 77 -4.74 -24.63 -12.71
C MET A 77 -4.32 -24.28 -11.28
N ARG A 78 -3.04 -23.94 -11.09
CA ARG A 78 -2.52 -23.41 -9.81
C ARG A 78 -2.75 -21.90 -9.74
N LYS A 79 -3.33 -21.42 -8.65
CA LYS A 79 -3.50 -19.99 -8.37
C LYS A 79 -2.59 -19.58 -7.22
N TYR A 80 -1.94 -18.44 -7.38
CA TYR A 80 -1.04 -17.88 -6.37
C TYR A 80 -1.60 -16.56 -5.84
N GLN A 81 -1.33 -16.28 -4.57
CA GLN A 81 -1.65 -15.01 -3.93
C GLN A 81 -0.44 -14.51 -3.15
N LEU A 82 -0.36 -13.20 -2.94
CA LEU A 82 0.61 -12.60 -2.04
C LEU A 82 0.28 -13.02 -0.61
N THR A 83 1.33 -13.25 0.17
CA THR A 83 1.22 -13.24 1.64
C THR A 83 1.29 -11.80 2.13
N SER A 84 1.08 -11.56 3.42
CA SER A 84 1.30 -10.23 4.02
C SER A 84 2.75 -9.75 3.85
N THR A 85 3.72 -10.67 3.96
CA THR A 85 5.14 -10.41 3.66
C THR A 85 5.36 -10.06 2.18
N GLY A 86 4.68 -10.75 1.27
CA GLY A 86 4.71 -10.46 -0.17
C GLY A 86 4.09 -9.10 -0.50
N LEU A 87 3.01 -8.73 0.19
CA LEU A 87 2.35 -7.45 0.05
C LEU A 87 3.24 -6.30 0.56
N PHE A 88 3.88 -6.49 1.72
CA PHE A 88 4.87 -5.55 2.25
C PHE A 88 6.06 -5.37 1.28
N TYR A 89 6.64 -6.47 0.79
CA TYR A 89 7.71 -6.44 -0.22
C TYR A 89 7.29 -5.68 -1.47
N LEU A 90 6.08 -5.95 -1.96
CA LEU A 90 5.55 -5.31 -3.15
C LEU A 90 5.47 -3.79 -2.96
N MET A 91 4.88 -3.33 -1.87
CA MET A 91 4.73 -1.91 -1.58
C MET A 91 6.06 -1.20 -1.33
N SER A 92 7.08 -1.92 -0.82
CA SER A 92 8.41 -1.35 -0.62
C SER A 92 9.19 -1.17 -1.92
N GLU A 93 9.11 -2.14 -2.83
CA GLU A 93 9.99 -2.22 -4.00
C GLU A 93 9.36 -1.69 -5.29
N THR A 94 8.04 -1.69 -5.42
CA THR A 94 7.39 -1.21 -6.65
C THR A 94 7.06 0.27 -6.60
N VAL A 95 6.98 0.88 -7.78
CA VAL A 95 6.60 2.29 -7.94
C VAL A 95 5.09 2.44 -8.00
N SER A 96 4.42 1.51 -8.67
CA SER A 96 2.97 1.47 -8.79
C SER A 96 2.47 0.03 -8.89
N TYR A 97 1.23 -0.16 -8.47
CA TYR A 97 0.45 -1.38 -8.63
C TYR A 97 -0.99 -1.00 -8.96
N PRO A 98 -1.83 -1.92 -9.45
CA PRO A 98 -3.22 -1.62 -9.79
C PRO A 98 -4.07 -1.26 -8.55
N PRO A 99 -5.01 -0.30 -8.63
CA PRO A 99 -5.86 0.08 -7.50
C PRO A 99 -6.64 -1.06 -6.87
N TYR A 100 -7.14 -1.99 -7.69
CA TYR A 100 -7.89 -3.15 -7.18
C TYR A 100 -7.05 -4.04 -6.24
N LEU A 101 -5.71 -3.94 -6.28
CA LEU A 101 -4.84 -4.71 -5.40
C LEU A 101 -5.12 -4.36 -3.93
N LEU A 102 -5.31 -3.08 -3.61
CA LEU A 102 -5.57 -2.64 -2.24
C LEU A 102 -6.89 -3.23 -1.74
N LYS A 103 -7.94 -3.17 -2.57
CA LYS A 103 -9.24 -3.80 -2.28
C LYS A 103 -9.14 -5.32 -2.14
N LYS A 104 -8.37 -6.00 -3.00
CA LYS A 104 -8.21 -7.47 -2.96
C LYS A 104 -7.61 -7.96 -1.64
N TYR A 105 -6.78 -7.15 -0.98
CA TYR A 105 -6.10 -7.48 0.27
C TYR A 105 -6.58 -6.58 1.42
N SER A 106 -7.82 -6.09 1.40
CA SER A 106 -8.33 -5.16 2.41
C SER A 106 -8.30 -5.72 3.83
N ASP A 107 -8.50 -7.03 3.95
CA ASP A 107 -8.41 -7.77 5.22
C ASP A 107 -6.96 -8.14 5.64
N ASP A 108 -5.94 -7.83 4.82
CA ASP A 108 -4.56 -8.16 5.17
C ASP A 108 -4.08 -7.27 6.33
N PRO A 109 -3.44 -7.82 7.39
CA PRO A 109 -3.06 -7.03 8.54
C PRO A 109 -2.12 -5.86 8.23
N ILE A 110 -1.33 -5.95 7.16
CA ILE A 110 -0.50 -4.83 6.69
C ILE A 110 -1.39 -3.68 6.21
N LEU A 111 -2.38 -3.94 5.36
CA LEU A 111 -3.27 -2.89 4.85
C LEU A 111 -4.29 -2.43 5.89
N LEU A 112 -4.79 -3.31 6.75
CA LEU A 112 -5.60 -2.92 7.90
C LEU A 112 -4.85 -1.91 8.78
N THR A 113 -3.58 -2.18 9.07
CA THR A 113 -2.77 -1.31 9.93
C THR A 113 -2.30 -0.07 9.20
N LEU A 114 -1.88 -0.14 7.94
CA LEU A 114 -1.30 1.05 7.29
C LEU A 114 -2.37 1.92 6.61
N LEU A 115 -3.42 1.35 6.05
CA LEU A 115 -4.39 2.06 5.21
C LEU A 115 -5.80 2.08 5.80
N TYR A 116 -6.39 0.90 5.99
CA TYR A 116 -7.82 0.77 6.29
C TYR A 116 -8.19 1.09 7.75
N GLN A 117 -7.22 1.39 8.61
CA GLN A 117 -7.51 2.06 9.89
C GLN A 117 -7.86 3.55 9.70
N TYR A 118 -7.55 4.15 8.55
CA TYR A 118 -7.74 5.57 8.26
C TYR A 118 -8.77 5.85 7.16
N PHE A 119 -9.09 4.87 6.33
CA PHE A 119 -10.03 5.01 5.22
C PHE A 119 -10.99 3.82 5.16
N GLU A 120 -12.20 4.07 4.72
CA GLU A 120 -13.16 3.02 4.36
C GLU A 120 -12.77 2.36 3.03
N GLU A 121 -13.20 1.11 2.83
CA GLU A 121 -12.86 0.35 1.61
C GLU A 121 -13.40 1.02 0.35
N ASP A 122 -14.63 1.52 0.42
CA ASP A 122 -15.31 2.21 -0.68
C ASP A 122 -14.59 3.50 -1.10
N THR A 123 -13.94 4.19 -0.16
CA THR A 123 -13.11 5.38 -0.45
C THR A 123 -11.89 5.03 -1.26
N ILE A 124 -11.22 3.92 -0.93
CA ILE A 124 -10.04 3.45 -1.67
C ILE A 124 -10.45 2.92 -3.05
N GLU A 125 -11.58 2.23 -3.15
CA GLU A 125 -12.12 1.75 -4.42
C GLU A 125 -12.49 2.89 -5.36
N SER A 126 -13.07 3.95 -4.83
CA SER A 126 -13.51 5.14 -5.60
C SER A 126 -12.38 6.15 -5.84
N SER A 127 -11.12 5.75 -5.65
CA SER A 127 -9.97 6.64 -5.71
C SER A 127 -9.78 7.27 -7.09
N THR A 128 -9.60 8.58 -7.14
CA THR A 128 -9.05 9.24 -8.34
C THR A 128 -7.59 8.86 -8.50
N ALA A 129 -7.06 8.97 -9.72
CA ALA A 129 -5.65 8.66 -10.00
C ALA A 129 -4.69 9.45 -9.08
N ARG A 130 -5.06 10.70 -8.77
CA ARG A 130 -4.28 11.58 -7.91
C ARG A 130 -4.32 11.15 -6.44
N PHE A 131 -5.51 10.86 -5.91
CA PHE A 131 -5.65 10.32 -4.55
C PHE A 131 -4.92 8.99 -4.41
N TYR A 132 -5.07 8.09 -5.38
CA TYR A 132 -4.38 6.82 -5.42
C TYR A 132 -2.85 6.97 -5.43
N SER A 133 -2.32 7.93 -6.20
CA SER A 133 -0.89 8.24 -6.18
C SER A 133 -0.41 8.70 -4.79
N MET A 134 -1.20 9.45 -4.03
CA MET A 134 -0.83 9.82 -2.67
C MET A 134 -0.82 8.61 -1.73
N VAL A 135 -1.83 7.76 -1.82
CA VAL A 135 -1.96 6.53 -1.01
C VAL A 135 -0.76 5.61 -1.26
N THR A 136 -0.42 5.36 -2.52
CA THR A 136 0.73 4.50 -2.89
C THR A 136 2.07 5.06 -2.41
N GLN A 137 2.29 6.39 -2.53
CA GLN A 137 3.47 7.05 -1.99
C GLN A 137 3.54 6.95 -0.46
N TYR A 138 2.41 7.13 0.22
CA TYR A 138 2.31 6.99 1.67
C TYR A 138 2.66 5.57 2.13
N LEU A 139 2.08 4.55 1.49
CA LEU A 139 2.37 3.14 1.81
C LEU A 139 3.84 2.79 1.59
N LYS A 140 4.42 3.28 0.50
CA LYS A 140 5.86 3.12 0.23
C LYS A 140 6.72 3.77 1.32
N GLN A 141 6.34 4.96 1.79
CA GLN A 141 7.04 5.63 2.88
C GLN A 141 6.91 4.87 4.20
N CYS A 142 5.73 4.33 4.53
CA CYS A 142 5.55 3.45 5.70
C CYS A 142 6.47 2.21 5.63
N CYS A 143 6.57 1.60 4.45
CA CYS A 143 7.47 0.47 4.23
C CYS A 143 8.94 0.89 4.43
N ARG A 144 9.34 2.06 3.92
CA ARG A 144 10.71 2.57 4.08
C ARG A 144 11.07 2.85 5.54
N ILE A 145 10.16 3.47 6.30
CA ILE A 145 10.32 3.69 7.75
C ILE A 145 10.52 2.34 8.46
N THR A 146 9.71 1.34 8.11
CA THR A 146 9.79 0.01 8.71
C THR A 146 11.08 -0.73 8.34
N LEU A 147 11.54 -0.62 7.10
CA LEU A 147 12.80 -1.21 6.66
C LEU A 147 14.01 -0.60 7.38
N ASN A 148 14.03 0.73 7.54
CA ASN A 148 15.08 1.39 8.31
C ASN A 148 15.11 0.90 9.76
N TRP A 149 13.94 0.79 10.40
CA TRP A 149 13.83 0.22 11.74
C TRP A 149 14.34 -1.23 11.83
N LEU A 150 14.08 -2.06 10.82
CA LEU A 150 14.60 -3.43 10.76
C LEU A 150 16.13 -3.48 10.65
N GLU A 151 16.72 -2.55 9.90
CA GLU A 151 18.17 -2.41 9.79
C GLU A 151 18.79 -1.97 11.13
N ASP A 152 18.17 -0.99 11.79
CA ASP A 152 18.63 -0.47 13.10
C ASP A 152 18.52 -1.52 14.22
N THR A 153 17.58 -2.45 14.13
CA THR A 153 17.30 -3.47 15.16
C THR A 153 18.04 -4.79 14.99
N GLN A 154 18.73 -4.99 13.86
CA GLN A 154 19.27 -6.30 13.46
C GLN A 154 20.27 -6.90 14.46
N ASN A 155 20.98 -6.06 15.22
CA ASN A 155 21.97 -6.46 16.23
C ASN A 155 21.64 -5.96 17.64
N SER A 156 20.42 -5.45 17.85
CA SER A 156 20.00 -4.89 19.14
C SER A 156 19.50 -5.96 20.11
N ASN A 157 19.65 -5.72 21.41
CA ASN A 157 19.00 -6.55 22.43
C ASN A 157 17.47 -6.29 22.48
N GLU A 158 16.70 -7.18 23.12
CA GLU A 158 15.24 -7.10 23.13
C GLU A 158 14.69 -5.82 23.79
N GLU A 159 15.38 -5.26 24.78
CA GLU A 159 14.97 -4.01 25.42
C GLU A 159 15.11 -2.81 24.46
N HIS A 160 16.24 -2.73 23.75
CA HIS A 160 16.48 -1.70 22.75
C HIS A 160 15.53 -1.84 21.56
N LYS A 161 15.22 -3.08 21.13
CA LYS A 161 14.21 -3.35 20.10
C LYS A 161 12.83 -2.85 20.52
N LYS A 162 12.41 -3.06 21.78
CA LYS A 162 11.13 -2.54 22.30
C LYS A 162 11.07 -1.02 22.26
N LYS A 163 12.16 -0.34 22.64
CA LYS A 163 12.25 1.13 22.54
C LYS A 163 12.10 1.58 21.09
N LEU A 164 12.89 1.02 20.19
CA LEU A 164 12.83 1.35 18.76
C LEU A 164 11.46 1.02 18.15
N MET A 165 10.74 0.02 18.66
CA MET A 165 9.38 -0.31 18.22
C MET A 165 8.39 0.82 18.56
N ASN A 166 8.53 1.47 19.72
CA ASN A 166 7.73 2.65 20.04
C ASN A 166 8.05 3.82 19.10
N ASP A 167 9.32 4.00 18.75
CA ASP A 167 9.76 5.02 17.79
C ASP A 167 9.16 4.73 16.40
N LEU A 168 9.18 3.46 15.95
CA LEU A 168 8.52 3.04 14.72
C LEU A 168 7.01 3.34 14.73
N MET A 169 6.31 3.03 15.83
CA MET A 169 4.89 3.37 15.98
C MET A 169 4.65 4.87 15.84
N PHE A 170 5.51 5.68 16.45
CA PHE A 170 5.42 7.13 16.39
C PHE A 170 5.61 7.63 14.95
N GLU A 171 6.66 7.18 14.26
CA GLU A 171 6.96 7.56 12.88
C GLU A 171 5.85 7.16 11.90
N LEU A 172 5.27 5.96 12.04
CA LEU A 172 4.14 5.51 11.22
C LEU A 172 2.90 6.37 11.45
N LYS A 173 2.61 6.73 12.70
CA LYS A 173 1.51 7.65 13.04
C LYS A 173 1.76 9.04 12.46
N LEU A 174 2.97 9.56 12.59
CA LEU A 174 3.34 10.86 12.03
C LEU A 174 3.15 10.87 10.51
N ASN A 175 3.60 9.82 9.82
CA ASN A 175 3.41 9.69 8.38
C ASN A 175 1.92 9.68 7.97
N ALA A 176 1.05 9.05 8.78
CA ALA A 176 -0.40 9.08 8.54
C ALA A 176 -0.99 10.48 8.71
N LYS A 177 -0.54 11.23 9.72
CA LYS A 177 -0.94 12.64 9.90
C LYS A 177 -0.48 13.51 8.72
N LEU A 178 0.75 13.31 8.25
CA LEU A 178 1.27 14.00 7.06
C LEU A 178 0.47 13.68 5.80
N LEU A 179 0.04 12.42 5.61
CA LEU A 179 -0.88 12.06 4.53
C LEU A 179 -2.19 12.85 4.63
N ALA A 180 -2.81 12.88 5.81
CA ALA A 180 -4.07 13.60 6.01
C ALA A 180 -3.92 15.12 5.72
N PHE A 181 -2.83 15.75 6.16
CA PHE A 181 -2.54 17.14 5.81
C PHE A 181 -2.36 17.34 4.30
N ARG A 182 -1.64 16.44 3.61
CA ARG A 182 -1.48 16.51 2.14
C ARG A 182 -2.82 16.40 1.42
N ILE A 183 -3.69 15.49 1.86
CA ILE A 183 -5.05 15.34 1.33
C ILE A 183 -5.85 16.63 1.54
N MET A 184 -5.86 17.19 2.76
CA MET A 184 -6.58 18.43 3.07
C MET A 184 -6.11 19.61 2.22
N ILE A 185 -4.79 19.77 2.05
CA ILE A 185 -4.21 20.81 1.20
C ILE A 185 -4.65 20.55 -0.24
N MET A 186 -4.49 19.34 -0.75
CA MET A 186 -4.80 19.01 -2.14
C MET A 186 -6.28 19.25 -2.51
N TYR A 187 -7.20 18.87 -1.64
CA TYR A 187 -8.64 18.98 -1.84
C TYR A 187 -9.24 20.26 -1.25
N SER A 188 -8.42 21.27 -0.93
CA SER A 188 -8.94 22.62 -0.70
C SER A 188 -9.49 23.17 -2.02
N GLU A 189 -10.60 23.91 -1.96
CA GLU A 189 -11.21 24.51 -3.17
C GLU A 189 -10.20 25.29 -4.01
N SER A 190 -9.35 26.07 -3.33
CA SER A 190 -8.29 26.84 -3.97
C SER A 190 -7.27 25.98 -4.72
N ASN A 191 -6.96 24.78 -4.23
CA ASN A 191 -5.99 23.90 -4.86
C ASN A 191 -6.59 23.04 -5.96
N ILE A 192 -7.85 22.62 -5.85
CA ILE A 192 -8.56 21.97 -6.95
C ILE A 192 -8.63 22.93 -8.15
N LEU A 193 -9.02 24.19 -7.92
CA LEU A 193 -9.10 25.21 -8.97
C LEU A 193 -7.73 25.57 -9.57
N SER A 194 -6.68 25.68 -8.75
CA SER A 194 -5.35 26.08 -9.25
C SER A 194 -4.62 24.98 -10.03
N LEU A 195 -4.93 23.71 -9.74
CA LEU A 195 -4.31 22.54 -10.36
C LEU A 195 -5.12 21.98 -11.53
N THR A 196 -6.30 22.54 -11.77
CA THR A 196 -7.07 22.26 -12.98
C THR A 196 -6.25 22.73 -14.19
N PRO A 197 -5.97 21.84 -15.17
CA PRO A 197 -5.31 22.25 -16.41
C PRO A 197 -6.03 23.44 -17.01
N LYS A 198 -5.31 24.33 -17.69
CA LYS A 198 -5.95 25.38 -18.50
C LYS A 198 -5.85 24.95 -19.95
N SER A 199 -6.91 24.34 -20.47
CA SER A 199 -7.04 24.00 -21.87
C SER A 199 -7.63 25.19 -22.64
N THR A 200 -7.33 25.23 -23.94
CA THR A 200 -7.91 26.22 -24.86
C THR A 200 -9.37 25.93 -25.21
N THR A 201 -9.87 24.73 -24.89
CA THR A 201 -11.23 24.26 -25.24
C THR A 201 -12.17 24.15 -24.05
N GLY A 202 -11.70 24.34 -22.81
CA GLY A 202 -12.51 24.38 -21.57
C GLY A 202 -13.02 23.02 -21.07
N ASP A 203 -13.42 22.11 -21.96
CA ASP A 203 -14.07 20.84 -21.57
C ASP A 203 -13.20 19.91 -20.68
N PRO A 204 -11.89 19.72 -20.93
CA PRO A 204 -11.04 18.90 -20.06
C PRO A 204 -10.83 19.49 -18.66
N ASP A 205 -10.93 20.81 -18.54
CA ASP A 205 -10.70 21.54 -17.29
C ASP A 205 -11.88 21.32 -16.36
N VAL A 206 -13.10 21.42 -16.90
CA VAL A 206 -14.35 21.14 -16.18
C VAL A 206 -14.37 19.69 -15.71
N ALA A 207 -14.05 18.74 -16.60
CA ALA A 207 -14.02 17.32 -16.24
C ALA A 207 -13.00 17.00 -15.13
N TYR A 208 -11.82 17.62 -15.16
CA TYR A 208 -10.83 17.44 -14.10
C TYR A 208 -11.31 17.98 -12.76
N TYR A 209 -11.88 19.19 -12.76
CA TYR A 209 -12.45 19.82 -11.56
C TYR A 209 -13.56 18.95 -10.95
N GLU A 210 -14.46 18.42 -11.77
CA GLU A 210 -15.56 17.55 -11.33
C GLU A 210 -15.03 16.26 -10.68
N ILE A 211 -14.05 15.61 -11.30
CA ILE A 211 -13.45 14.37 -10.77
C ILE A 211 -12.82 14.59 -9.39
N GLU A 212 -12.02 15.65 -9.21
CA GLU A 212 -11.37 15.90 -7.92
C GLU A 212 -12.36 16.46 -6.87
N SER A 213 -13.40 17.18 -7.31
CA SER A 213 -14.50 17.60 -6.43
C SER A 213 -15.31 16.40 -5.93
N GLN A 214 -15.54 15.40 -6.78
CA GLN A 214 -16.18 14.15 -6.39
C GLN A 214 -15.35 13.38 -5.35
N MET A 215 -14.02 13.32 -5.53
CA MET A 215 -13.13 12.70 -4.54
C MET A 215 -13.19 13.40 -3.19
N LYS A 216 -13.24 14.74 -3.20
CA LYS A 216 -13.44 15.52 -1.98
C LYS A 216 -14.76 15.18 -1.29
N GLU A 217 -15.85 15.05 -2.05
CA GLU A 217 -17.15 14.64 -1.52
C GLU A 217 -17.09 13.25 -0.88
N ILE A 218 -16.45 12.28 -1.55
CA ILE A 218 -16.23 10.93 -1.00
C ILE A 218 -15.46 11.01 0.33
N LEU A 219 -14.33 11.74 0.36
CA LEU A 219 -13.51 11.90 1.56
C LEU A 219 -14.29 12.57 2.71
N SER A 220 -15.17 13.52 2.41
CA SER A 220 -16.01 14.18 3.41
C SER A 220 -17.03 13.26 4.09
N LYS A 221 -17.36 12.13 3.45
CA LYS A 221 -18.32 11.13 3.93
C LYS A 221 -17.63 9.92 4.59
N ASP A 222 -16.32 9.75 4.39
CA ASP A 222 -15.53 8.68 5.00
C ASP A 222 -15.34 8.93 6.50
N LYS A 223 -16.01 8.12 7.33
CA LYS A 223 -16.00 8.31 8.78
C LYS A 223 -14.61 8.13 9.39
N LYS A 224 -13.83 7.16 8.90
CA LYS A 224 -12.48 6.89 9.42
C LYS A 224 -11.53 8.05 9.11
N PHE A 225 -11.67 8.63 7.92
CA PHE A 225 -10.87 9.78 7.53
C PHE A 225 -11.27 11.02 8.34
N ILE A 226 -12.57 11.28 8.51
CA ILE A 226 -13.07 12.37 9.35
C ILE A 226 -12.58 12.22 10.80
N ASP A 227 -12.62 11.02 11.37
CA ASP A 227 -12.10 10.75 12.72
C ASP A 227 -10.59 11.05 12.83
N LEU A 228 -9.81 10.72 11.79
CA LEU A 228 -8.40 11.07 11.73
C LEU A 228 -8.19 12.58 11.72
N LEU A 229 -8.96 13.32 10.92
CA LEU A 229 -8.88 14.78 10.86
C LEU A 229 -9.25 15.44 12.19
N GLN A 230 -10.28 14.95 12.86
CA GLN A 230 -10.69 15.45 14.18
C GLN A 230 -9.59 15.26 15.22
N LYS A 231 -8.94 14.08 15.24
CA LYS A 231 -7.80 13.79 16.14
C LYS A 231 -6.64 14.74 15.88
N ILE A 232 -6.25 14.92 14.62
CA ILE A 232 -5.17 15.82 14.21
C ILE A 232 -5.47 17.26 14.63
N ASN A 233 -6.70 17.72 14.39
CA ASN A 233 -7.12 19.06 14.78
C ASN A 233 -7.09 19.27 16.30
N GLY A 234 -7.48 18.25 17.08
CA GLY A 234 -7.38 18.26 18.54
C GLY A 234 -5.94 18.43 19.02
N GLU A 235 -5.05 17.54 18.58
CA GLU A 235 -3.62 17.58 18.92
C GLU A 235 -2.97 18.91 18.50
N PHE A 236 -3.31 19.44 17.32
CA PHE A 236 -2.77 20.71 16.85
C PHE A 236 -3.22 21.89 17.72
N LYS A 237 -4.51 21.92 18.12
CA LYS A 237 -5.03 22.96 19.02
C LYS A 237 -4.40 22.88 20.40
N GLU A 238 -4.21 21.68 20.93
CA GLU A 238 -3.54 21.44 22.21
C GLU A 238 -2.09 21.94 22.17
N GLY A 239 -1.32 21.54 21.14
CA GLY A 239 0.05 21.99 20.95
C GLY A 239 0.13 23.51 20.77
N TYR A 240 -0.75 24.11 19.94
CA TYR A 240 -0.79 25.56 19.78
C TYR A 240 -1.06 26.29 21.10
N LYS A 241 -1.99 25.77 21.91
CA LYS A 241 -2.27 26.31 23.24
C LYS A 241 -1.02 26.23 24.11
N GLU A 242 -0.36 25.08 24.20
CA GLU A 242 0.87 24.91 24.99
C GLU A 242 1.94 25.94 24.61
N PHE A 243 2.20 26.14 23.32
CA PHE A 243 3.17 27.14 22.85
C PHE A 243 2.73 28.59 23.12
N SER A 244 1.45 28.91 23.02
CA SER A 244 0.93 30.28 23.17
C SER A 244 0.62 30.67 24.62
N SER A 245 0.33 29.71 25.50
CA SER A 245 0.09 29.93 26.93
C SER A 245 1.34 29.80 27.80
N SER A 246 2.50 29.51 27.21
CA SER A 246 3.80 29.45 27.90
C SER A 246 4.49 30.84 28.03
N ASN A 247 3.71 31.92 28.05
CA ASN A 247 4.15 33.29 28.35
C ASN A 247 3.51 33.79 29.65
#